data_AF-A0A2D7Z6N3-F1
#
_entry.id   AF-A0A2D7Z6N3-F1
#
_cell.length_a   1.000
_cell.length_b   1.000
_cell.length_c   1.000
_cell.angle_alpha   90.00
_cell.angle_beta   90.00
_cell.angle_gamma   90.00
#
_symmetry.space_group_name_H-M   'P 1'
#
loop_
_entity.id
_entity.type
_entity.pdbx_description
1 polymer ?
#
loop_
_entity_poly.entity_id
_entity_poly.type
_entity_poly.pdbx_seq_one_letter_code
_entity_poly.pdbx_strand_id
1 'polypeptide(L)'
;AGTLTIHNCRTLHYSPSSKSPTPRPLLLNCYSSADARAYTAHPDPSSHTYEVVRGQAARWVEHDPRPCLLPPDWSHGYTSIFAAQAGEND
;
A
#
# COMPACT_ATOMS: atom_id res chain seq x y z
N ALA A 1 -2.85 -23.46 2.20
CA ALA A 1 -3.58 -22.29 1.64
C ALA A 1 -4.80 -22.01 2.51
N GLY A 2 -5.28 -20.77 2.58
CA GLY A 2 -6.45 -20.39 3.39
C GLY A 2 -6.13 -19.73 4.74
N THR A 3 -4.86 -19.47 5.04
CA THR A 3 -4.44 -18.67 6.20
C THR A 3 -4.44 -17.19 5.84
N LEU A 4 -4.89 -16.34 6.76
CA LEU A 4 -4.91 -14.88 6.62
C LEU A 4 -3.97 -14.25 7.65
N THR A 5 -3.22 -13.23 7.23
CA THR A 5 -2.52 -12.31 8.13
C THR A 5 -3.12 -10.91 7.97
N ILE A 6 -3.31 -10.21 9.08
CA ILE A 6 -3.76 -8.82 9.12
C ILE A 6 -2.70 -8.05 9.89
N HIS A 7 -2.20 -6.97 9.30
CA HIS A 7 -1.24 -6.09 9.94
C HIS A 7 -1.57 -4.64 9.62
N ASN A 8 -1.20 -3.74 10.53
CA ASN A 8 -1.33 -2.31 10.30
C ASN A 8 -0.29 -1.87 9.26
N CYS A 9 -0.64 -0.96 8.36
CA CYS A 9 0.29 -0.47 7.34
C CYS A 9 1.53 0.22 7.91
N ARG A 10 1.48 0.70 9.16
CA ARG A 10 2.61 1.28 9.90
C ARG A 10 3.43 0.26 10.70
N THR A 11 3.05 -1.01 10.71
CA THR A 11 3.86 -2.06 11.34
C THR A 11 5.10 -2.29 10.49
N LEU A 12 6.30 -2.14 11.08
CA LEU A 12 7.54 -2.52 10.40
C LEU A 12 7.49 -4.02 10.09
N HIS A 13 7.67 -4.37 8.83
CA HIS A 13 7.69 -5.74 8.37
C HIS A 13 8.71 -5.90 7.23
N TYR A 14 9.33 -7.07 7.16
CA TYR A 14 10.26 -7.41 6.09
C TYR A 14 10.26 -8.93 5.88
N SER A 15 10.81 -9.36 4.76
CA SER A 15 11.14 -10.76 4.52
C SER A 15 12.58 -10.88 4.02
N PRO A 16 13.30 -11.95 4.38
CA PRO A 16 14.53 -12.30 3.68
C PRO A 16 14.27 -12.54 2.18
N SER A 17 15.32 -12.47 1.38
CA SER A 17 15.25 -12.87 -0.04
C SER A 17 14.71 -14.31 -0.17
N SER A 18 13.81 -14.51 -1.13
CA SER A 18 13.21 -15.82 -1.38
C SER A 18 14.28 -16.79 -1.90
N LYS A 19 14.41 -17.95 -1.25
CA LYS A 19 15.23 -19.08 -1.74
C LYS A 19 14.41 -20.13 -2.49
N SER A 20 13.09 -19.95 -2.56
CA SER A 20 12.20 -20.89 -3.22
C SER A 20 12.30 -20.73 -4.74
N PRO A 21 12.45 -21.83 -5.50
CA PRO A 21 12.35 -21.78 -6.97
C PRO A 21 10.91 -21.56 -7.44
N THR A 22 9.91 -21.77 -6.57
CA THR A 22 8.50 -21.56 -6.87
C THR A 22 8.02 -20.18 -6.38
N PRO A 23 7.23 -19.44 -7.19
CA PRO A 23 6.61 -18.20 -6.77
C PRO A 23 5.70 -18.38 -5.54
N ARG A 24 5.62 -17.33 -4.72
CA ARG A 24 4.73 -17.25 -3.56
C ARG A 24 3.72 -16.13 -3.74
N PRO A 25 2.69 -16.31 -4.60
CA PRO A 25 1.68 -15.28 -4.80
C PRO A 25 0.91 -15.04 -3.49
N LEU A 26 0.61 -13.77 -3.22
CA LEU A 26 -0.22 -13.32 -2.11
C LEU A 26 -1.37 -12.49 -2.67
N LEU A 27 -2.59 -12.78 -2.23
CA LEU A 27 -3.71 -11.86 -2.42
C LEU A 27 -3.62 -10.77 -1.35
N LEU A 28 -3.29 -9.55 -1.78
CA LEU A 28 -3.22 -8.39 -0.89
C LEU A 28 -4.46 -7.52 -1.10
N ASN A 29 -5.23 -7.34 -0.02
CA ASN A 29 -6.32 -6.38 0.02
C ASN A 29 -5.96 -5.29 1.04
N CYS A 30 -5.97 -4.03 0.60
CA CYS A 30 -5.71 -2.87 1.45
C CYS A 30 -7.03 -2.19 1.78
N TYR A 31 -7.29 -1.98 3.07
CA TYR A 31 -8.48 -1.30 3.55
C TYR A 31 -8.09 -0.04 4.32
N SER A 32 -8.88 1.01 4.16
CA SER A 32 -8.82 2.23 4.95
C SER A 32 -10.22 2.63 5.37
N SER A 33 -10.32 3.49 6.39
CA SER A 33 -11.59 4.15 6.70
C SER A 33 -12.03 5.03 5.53
N ALA A 34 -13.34 5.27 5.40
CA ALA A 34 -13.91 6.06 4.30
C ALA A 34 -13.50 7.55 4.34
N ASP A 35 -13.09 8.04 5.51
CA ASP A 35 -12.54 9.38 5.78
C ASP A 35 -11.01 9.44 5.74
N ALA A 36 -10.32 8.30 5.61
CA ALA A 36 -8.88 8.23 5.40
C ALA A 36 -8.57 8.29 3.90
N ARG A 37 -8.39 9.51 3.37
CA ARG A 37 -8.14 9.76 1.94
C ARG A 37 -6.64 9.84 1.63
N ALA A 38 -6.26 9.35 0.46
CA ALA A 38 -4.91 9.55 -0.07
C ALA A 38 -4.72 11.02 -0.50
N TYR A 39 -3.53 11.56 -0.26
CA TYR A 39 -3.15 12.91 -0.70
C TYR A 39 -2.77 12.97 -2.18
N THR A 40 -2.38 11.83 -2.76
CA THR A 40 -1.97 11.69 -4.16
C THR A 40 -2.78 10.57 -4.82
N ALA A 41 -2.76 10.54 -6.16
CA ALA A 41 -3.40 9.47 -6.91
C ALA A 41 -2.80 8.10 -6.57
N HIS A 42 -3.62 7.05 -6.65
CA HIS A 42 -3.16 5.68 -6.43
C HIS A 42 -2.09 5.30 -7.48
N PRO A 43 -0.91 4.78 -7.07
CA PRO A 43 0.20 4.54 -8.00
C PRO A 43 -0.04 3.38 -8.98
N ASP A 44 -0.93 2.44 -8.62
CA ASP A 44 -1.31 1.30 -9.47
C ASP A 44 -2.81 0.98 -9.30
N PRO A 45 -3.71 1.77 -9.92
CA PRO A 45 -5.15 1.64 -9.71
C PRO A 45 -5.73 0.38 -10.38
N SER A 46 -6.77 -0.20 -9.76
CA SER A 46 -7.58 -1.29 -10.30
C SER A 46 -9.04 -0.90 -10.40
N SER A 47 -9.89 -1.79 -10.94
CA SER A 47 -11.34 -1.60 -10.98
C SER A 47 -12.00 -1.46 -9.60
N HIS A 48 -11.31 -1.82 -8.51
CA HIS A 48 -11.81 -1.79 -7.14
C HIS A 48 -11.13 -0.71 -6.27
N THR A 49 -10.27 0.13 -6.86
CA THR A 49 -9.57 1.19 -6.11
C THR A 49 -10.58 2.17 -5.53
N TYR A 50 -10.51 2.36 -4.20
CA TYR A 50 -11.42 3.20 -3.39
C TYR A 50 -12.89 2.75 -3.36
N GLU A 51 -13.19 1.50 -3.71
CA GLU A 51 -14.53 0.94 -3.55
C GLU A 51 -14.94 0.86 -2.08
N VAL A 52 -16.15 1.32 -1.77
CA VAL A 52 -16.71 1.26 -0.40
C VAL A 52 -17.29 -0.14 -0.16
N VAL A 53 -16.54 -0.97 0.55
CA VAL A 53 -16.96 -2.34 0.88
C VAL A 53 -18.03 -2.43 1.97
N ARG A 54 -18.14 -1.39 2.83
CA ARG A 54 -19.15 -1.29 3.88
C ARG A 54 -19.34 0.16 4.30
N GLY A 55 -20.59 0.57 4.56
CA GLY A 55 -20.93 1.92 5.02
C GLY A 55 -21.16 2.87 3.84
N GLN A 56 -20.73 4.13 4.00
CA GLN A 56 -20.92 5.19 3.00
C GLN A 56 -19.64 6.02 2.85
N ALA A 57 -19.51 6.70 1.71
CA ALA A 57 -18.40 7.63 1.50
C ALA A 57 -18.45 8.77 2.53
N ALA A 58 -17.29 9.10 3.11
CA ALA A 58 -17.18 10.24 4.01
C ALA A 58 -17.07 11.56 3.24
N ARG A 59 -17.72 12.60 3.80
CA ARG A 59 -17.64 13.99 3.31
C ARG A 59 -16.42 14.73 3.84
N TRP A 60 -15.99 14.40 5.05
CA TRP A 60 -14.88 15.03 5.75
C TRP A 60 -13.76 14.01 5.97
N VAL A 61 -12.52 14.48 5.96
CA VAL A 61 -11.34 13.63 6.14
C VAL A 61 -10.90 13.60 7.59
N GLU A 62 -10.46 12.44 8.07
CA GLU A 62 -9.79 12.30 9.35
C GLU A 62 -8.28 12.40 9.13
N HIS A 63 -7.63 13.33 9.83
CA HIS A 63 -6.19 13.48 9.81
C HIS A 63 -5.60 12.87 11.07
N ASP A 64 -4.67 11.93 10.90
CA ASP A 64 -3.84 11.45 12.00
C ASP A 64 -2.99 12.64 12.53
N PRO A 65 -3.06 12.96 13.84
CA PRO A 65 -2.28 14.07 14.40
C PRO A 65 -0.77 13.80 14.40
N ARG A 66 -0.34 12.55 14.19
CA ARG A 66 1.07 12.19 14.10
C ARG A 66 1.60 12.51 12.70
N PRO A 67 2.78 13.13 12.58
CA PRO A 67 3.38 13.36 11.27
C PRO A 67 3.61 12.03 10.55
N CYS A 68 3.32 12.02 9.26
CA CYS A 68 3.60 10.92 8.35
C CYS A 68 4.30 11.51 7.12
N LEU A 69 5.32 10.82 6.63
CA LEU A 69 5.95 11.20 5.36
C LEU A 69 4.90 11.14 4.25
N LEU A 70 4.95 12.13 3.36
CA LEU A 70 4.18 12.10 2.13
C LEU A 70 4.62 10.89 1.29
N PRO A 71 3.73 10.35 0.44
CA PRO A 71 4.13 9.33 -0.52
C PRO A 71 5.26 9.87 -1.42
N PRO A 72 6.09 8.98 -2.00
CA PRO A 72 7.13 9.39 -2.94
C PRO A 72 6.54 10.21 -4.10
N ASP A 73 7.35 11.11 -4.65
CA ASP A 73 7.00 11.80 -5.88
C ASP A 73 7.11 10.83 -7.07
N TRP A 74 5.96 10.54 -7.68
CA TRP A 74 5.85 9.66 -8.83
C TRP A 74 5.73 10.42 -10.16
N SER A 75 5.97 11.74 -10.18
CA SER A 75 5.91 12.58 -11.38
C SER A 75 6.86 12.10 -12.50
N HIS A 76 7.94 11.40 -12.13
CA HIS A 76 8.91 10.78 -13.03
C HIS A 76 8.63 9.29 -13.35
N GLY A 77 7.46 8.78 -12.98
CA GLY A 77 7.09 7.38 -13.13
C GLY A 77 7.30 6.57 -11.84
N TYR A 78 6.76 5.35 -11.83
CA TYR A 78 6.84 4.44 -10.68
C TYR A 78 8.18 3.68 -10.67
N THR A 79 8.80 3.60 -9.49
CA THR A 79 9.90 2.67 -9.20
C THR A 79 9.53 1.80 -8.00
N SER A 80 9.88 0.51 -8.06
CA SER A 80 9.53 -0.42 -6.98
C SER A 80 10.46 -0.27 -5.78
N ILE A 81 9.96 -0.64 -4.60
CA ILE A 81 10.82 -0.75 -3.41
C ILE A 81 12.00 -1.71 -3.62
N PHE A 82 11.84 -2.73 -4.46
CA PHE A 82 12.91 -3.67 -4.79
C PHE A 82 14.01 -3.00 -5.62
N ALA A 83 13.63 -2.20 -6.62
CA ALA A 83 14.56 -1.41 -7.43
C ALA A 83 15.35 -0.43 -6.53
N ALA A 84 14.65 0.25 -5.61
CA ALA A 84 15.30 1.12 -4.62
C ALA A 84 16.25 0.37 -3.68
N GLN A 85 15.86 -0.83 -3.21
CA GLN A 85 16.70 -1.67 -2.36
C GLN A 85 17.89 -2.28 -3.10
N ALA A 86 17.78 -2.49 -4.41
CA ALA A 86 18.84 -3.00 -5.27
C ALA A 86 19.81 -1.91 -5.75
N GLY A 87 19.51 -0.63 -5.48
CA GLY A 87 20.30 0.49 -5.99
C GLY A 87 20.13 0.73 -7.50
N GLU A 88 18.99 0.32 -8.08
CA GLU A 88 18.70 0.51 -9.52
C GLU A 88 18.29 1.95 -9.86
N ASN A 89 18.07 2.79 -8.85
CA ASN A 89 17.63 4.19 -8.99
C ASN A 89 18.73 5.22 -8.65
N ASP A 90 19.99 4.81 -8.53
CA ASP A 90 21.16 5.68 -8.28
C ASP A 90 21.87 6.07 -9.59
#